data_AF-A0AB36HRW5-F1
#
_entry.id   AF-A0AB36HRW5-F1
#
_cell.length_a   1.000
_cell.length_b   1.000
_cell.length_c   1.000
_cell.angle_alpha   90.00
_cell.angle_beta   90.00
_cell.angle_gamma   90.00
#
_symmetry.space_group_name_H-M   'P 1'
#
loop_
_entity.id
_entity.type
_entity.pdbx_description
1 polymer ?
#
loop_
_entity_poly.entity_id
_entity_poly.type
_entity_poly.pdbx_seq_one_letter_code
_entity_poly.pdbx_strand_id
1 'polypeptide(L)'
;MATWKSFLNVRFAMANDINDQWTDWFSKYETQHDNLRLAKISSESDALFEVLSAASQTTISQREIPPSRISSTGNIIIDSTGGFVKFESRLERDFITIMALRRGVRVIDAQPIKIGYFDEDFRLRSYTPDFHIVRRVYHNNIPTHLESIFVEVKFTSELNGPKSPDLIGKFKHAQRWAKRRGWRFAVYSEDEIRTPELHRAEQLMPFRRNPENTKLETAIASLLRTGGPKLIQNVQQELGNFPSNLVFSEVLRMLANRQIASDPMSLVTENSLVSMWQDF
;
A
#
# COMPACT_ATOMS: atom_id res chain seq x y z
N MET A 1 -27.22 -10.38 -30.57
CA MET A 1 -27.44 -9.68 -29.28
C MET A 1 -26.64 -10.38 -28.21
N ALA A 2 -25.40 -9.92 -27.99
CA ALA A 2 -24.55 -10.42 -26.92
C ALA A 2 -25.00 -9.79 -25.60
N THR A 3 -25.43 -10.62 -24.64
CA THR A 3 -25.96 -10.17 -23.34
C THR A 3 -24.86 -9.53 -22.49
N TRP A 4 -25.20 -8.45 -21.78
CA TRP A 4 -24.35 -7.67 -20.85
C TRP A 4 -23.42 -8.48 -19.92
N LYS A 5 -23.74 -9.74 -19.58
CA LYS A 5 -22.87 -10.64 -18.82
C LYS A 5 -21.54 -10.99 -19.51
N SER A 6 -21.46 -10.95 -20.84
CA SER A 6 -20.23 -11.30 -21.56
C SER A 6 -19.17 -10.20 -21.50
N PHE A 7 -19.56 -8.94 -21.30
CA PHE A 7 -18.62 -7.81 -21.19
C PHE A 7 -17.99 -7.70 -19.80
N LEU A 8 -18.68 -8.12 -18.73
CA LEU A 8 -18.12 -8.17 -17.37
C LEU A 8 -17.14 -9.34 -17.17
N ASN A 9 -17.47 -10.53 -17.69
CA ASN A 9 -16.65 -11.72 -17.45
C ASN A 9 -15.29 -11.70 -18.16
N VAL A 10 -15.17 -11.02 -19.32
CA VAL A 10 -13.90 -10.95 -20.06
C VAL A 10 -12.93 -9.93 -19.47
N ARG A 11 -13.43 -8.88 -18.78
CA ARG A 11 -12.57 -7.91 -18.08
C ARG A 11 -12.14 -8.37 -16.69
N PHE A 12 -12.99 -9.11 -15.96
CA PHE A 12 -12.62 -9.62 -14.63
C PHE A 12 -11.71 -10.85 -14.69
N ALA A 13 -11.85 -11.72 -15.69
CA ALA A 13 -11.05 -12.96 -15.78
C ALA A 13 -9.58 -12.73 -16.19
N MET A 14 -9.23 -11.57 -16.74
CA MET A 14 -7.84 -11.18 -17.04
C MET A 14 -7.29 -10.08 -16.12
N ALA A 15 -8.08 -9.61 -15.15
CA ALA A 15 -7.65 -8.59 -14.19
C ALA A 15 -6.90 -9.17 -12.97
N ASN A 16 -6.84 -10.49 -12.82
CA ASN A 16 -6.21 -11.14 -11.66
C ASN A 16 -4.67 -11.14 -11.67
N ASP A 17 -4.01 -10.65 -12.72
CA ASP A 17 -2.53 -10.64 -12.79
C ASP A 17 -1.89 -9.30 -13.20
N ILE A 18 -2.67 -8.27 -13.58
CA ILE A 18 -2.12 -6.97 -14.05
C ILE A 18 -2.69 -5.75 -13.29
N ASN A 19 -3.68 -5.96 -12.42
CA ASN A 19 -4.28 -4.91 -11.58
C ASN A 19 -3.90 -5.00 -10.10
N ASP A 20 -2.83 -5.71 -9.75
CA ASP A 20 -2.38 -5.71 -8.37
C ASP A 20 -1.77 -4.33 -8.06
N GLN A 21 -2.54 -3.50 -7.33
CA GLN A 21 -2.08 -2.21 -6.78
C GLN A 21 -0.72 -2.38 -6.07
N TRP A 22 -0.38 -3.60 -5.68
CA TRP A 22 0.83 -3.95 -4.96
C TRP A 22 2.02 -4.40 -5.79
N THR A 23 1.94 -4.24 -7.12
CA THR A 23 3.10 -4.36 -8.02
C THR A 23 4.14 -3.32 -7.64
N ASP A 24 5.38 -3.75 -7.42
CA ASP A 24 6.48 -2.89 -6.98
C ASP A 24 7.68 -2.99 -7.92
N TRP A 25 8.64 -2.09 -7.78
CA TRP A 25 9.81 -2.01 -8.65
C TRP A 25 10.56 -3.35 -8.75
N PHE A 26 10.76 -4.09 -7.64
CA PHE A 26 11.45 -5.38 -7.72
C PHE A 26 10.71 -6.36 -8.62
N SER A 27 9.39 -6.46 -8.48
CA SER A 27 8.57 -7.38 -9.29
C SER A 27 8.64 -7.09 -10.79
N LYS A 28 8.92 -5.83 -11.18
CA LYS A 28 9.07 -5.42 -12.59
C LYS A 28 10.47 -5.69 -13.15
N TYR A 29 11.51 -5.65 -12.30
CA TYR A 29 12.92 -5.74 -12.71
C TYR A 29 13.56 -7.12 -12.49
N GLU A 30 13.03 -7.94 -11.58
CA GLU A 30 13.52 -9.31 -11.31
C GLU A 30 13.40 -10.23 -12.54
N THR A 31 12.52 -9.90 -13.49
CA THR A 31 12.35 -10.57 -14.78
C THR A 31 13.41 -10.24 -15.84
N GLN A 32 14.28 -9.23 -15.63
CA GLN A 32 15.19 -8.78 -16.71
C GLN A 32 16.70 -8.90 -16.45
N HIS A 33 17.23 -8.99 -15.21
CA HIS A 33 18.70 -8.91 -15.03
C HIS A 33 19.39 -9.79 -13.96
N ASP A 34 18.70 -10.51 -13.08
CA ASP A 34 19.35 -10.96 -11.82
C ASP A 34 19.67 -12.46 -11.64
N ASN A 35 19.23 -13.36 -12.53
CA ASN A 35 19.48 -14.80 -12.33
C ASN A 35 20.89 -15.30 -12.72
N LEU A 36 21.73 -14.48 -13.38
CA LEU A 36 22.98 -14.96 -13.99
C LEU A 36 24.27 -14.67 -13.20
N ARG A 37 24.27 -13.76 -12.22
CA ARG A 37 25.50 -13.37 -11.48
C ARG A 37 25.60 -13.84 -10.04
N LEU A 38 24.50 -14.20 -9.38
CA LEU A 38 24.45 -14.31 -7.91
C LEU A 38 24.49 -15.73 -7.34
N ALA A 39 24.46 -16.77 -8.17
CA ALA A 39 24.60 -18.16 -7.72
C ALA A 39 26.00 -18.49 -7.14
N LYS A 40 27.00 -17.60 -7.28
CA LYS A 40 28.41 -17.90 -6.98
C LYS A 40 28.97 -17.22 -5.72
N ILE A 41 28.30 -16.20 -5.16
CA ILE A 41 28.81 -15.41 -4.01
C ILE A 41 28.00 -15.69 -2.72
N SER A 42 26.83 -16.33 -2.82
CA SER A 42 25.80 -16.42 -1.76
C SER A 42 25.84 -17.69 -0.90
N SER A 43 27.01 -18.24 -0.53
CA SER A 43 27.03 -19.40 0.40
C SER A 43 27.76 -19.14 1.71
N GLU A 44 28.89 -18.43 1.69
CA GLU A 44 29.69 -18.18 2.90
C GLU A 44 29.15 -17.00 3.73
N SER A 45 28.70 -15.93 3.06
CA SER A 45 28.00 -14.81 3.72
C SER A 45 26.61 -15.21 4.26
N ASP A 46 26.02 -16.26 3.70
CA ASP A 46 24.73 -16.83 4.10
C ASP A 46 24.86 -17.61 5.40
N ALA A 47 25.91 -18.43 5.53
CA ALA A 47 26.24 -19.17 6.74
C ALA A 47 26.62 -18.22 7.91
N LEU A 48 27.37 -17.15 7.63
CA LEU A 48 27.74 -16.18 8.67
C LEU A 48 26.51 -15.39 9.16
N PHE A 49 25.65 -14.97 8.23
CA PHE A 49 24.39 -14.32 8.56
C PHE A 49 23.44 -15.25 9.35
N GLU A 50 23.47 -16.56 9.14
CA GLU A 50 22.75 -17.52 10.00
C GLU A 50 23.22 -17.49 11.44
N VAL A 51 24.53 -17.59 11.68
CA VAL A 51 25.10 -17.54 13.03
C VAL A 51 24.71 -16.24 13.76
N LEU A 52 24.72 -15.12 13.04
CA LEU A 52 24.44 -13.80 13.60
C LEU A 52 22.95 -13.50 13.76
N SER A 53 22.09 -13.98 12.86
CA SER A 53 20.63 -13.85 13.01
C SER A 53 20.06 -14.77 14.08
N ALA A 54 20.66 -15.95 14.30
CA ALA A 54 20.34 -16.82 15.43
C ALA A 54 20.83 -16.24 16.77
N ALA A 55 21.98 -15.57 16.78
CA ALA A 55 22.51 -14.89 17.96
C ALA A 55 21.84 -13.53 18.25
N SER A 56 21.33 -12.84 17.23
CA SER A 56 20.67 -11.54 17.33
C SER A 56 19.16 -11.69 17.46
N GLN A 57 18.71 -12.11 18.64
CA GLN A 57 17.35 -11.78 19.10
C GLN A 57 17.22 -10.30 19.50
N THR A 58 18.32 -9.54 19.48
CA THR A 58 18.37 -8.13 19.86
C THR A 58 18.11 -7.24 18.66
N THR A 59 16.85 -7.12 18.26
CA THR A 59 16.40 -5.92 17.53
C THR A 59 16.68 -4.71 18.41
N ILE A 60 17.62 -3.85 18.00
CA ILE A 60 17.90 -2.61 18.71
C ILE A 60 16.68 -1.70 18.52
N SER A 61 15.83 -1.68 19.53
CA SER A 61 14.72 -0.77 19.67
C SER A 61 15.24 0.65 19.98
N GLN A 62 14.68 1.62 19.25
CA GLN A 62 14.32 3.01 19.64
C GLN A 62 15.16 4.25 19.23
N ARG A 63 14.35 5.25 18.81
CA ARG A 63 14.28 6.72 19.13
C ARG A 63 15.22 7.77 18.48
N GLU A 64 14.54 8.88 18.15
CA GLU A 64 14.91 10.26 17.76
C GLU A 64 15.69 10.53 16.46
N ILE A 65 15.01 11.24 15.55
CA ILE A 65 15.43 11.58 14.18
C ILE A 65 16.44 12.75 14.26
N PRO A 66 17.66 12.60 13.73
CA PRO A 66 18.53 13.73 13.44
C PRO A 66 18.00 14.48 12.20
N PRO A 67 17.99 15.82 12.18
CA PRO A 67 17.50 16.57 11.02
C PRO A 67 18.38 16.31 9.79
N SER A 68 17.79 15.73 8.74
CA SER A 68 18.42 15.66 7.42
C SER A 68 18.29 17.02 6.71
N ARG A 69 19.33 17.41 5.95
CA ARG A 69 19.51 18.76 5.42
C ARG A 69 18.72 19.09 4.14
N ILE A 70 17.71 18.30 3.73
CA ILE A 70 16.88 18.59 2.55
C ILE A 70 15.39 18.23 2.80
N SER A 71 14.61 19.28 3.09
CA SER A 71 13.15 19.52 2.91
C SER A 71 12.05 18.44 3.14
N SER A 72 11.07 18.85 3.98
CA SER A 72 9.71 18.31 4.21
C SER A 72 9.56 17.01 5.01
N THR A 73 9.90 17.06 6.29
CA THR A 73 9.42 16.10 7.30
C THR A 73 8.02 16.49 7.80
N GLY A 74 7.12 15.53 8.01
CA GLY A 74 5.77 15.81 8.53
C GLY A 74 5.00 14.57 8.99
N ASN A 75 3.75 14.77 9.41
CA ASN A 75 2.83 13.71 9.85
C ASN A 75 1.63 13.63 8.90
N ILE A 76 1.22 12.42 8.51
CA ILE A 76 -0.09 12.16 7.88
C ILE A 76 -0.99 11.46 8.88
N ILE A 77 -2.20 11.98 9.09
CA ILE A 77 -3.22 11.31 9.89
C ILE A 77 -3.87 10.22 9.05
N ILE A 78 -3.79 8.97 9.50
CA ILE A 78 -4.20 7.78 8.74
C ILE A 78 -5.46 7.10 9.29
N ASP A 79 -6.05 7.60 10.38
CA ASP A 79 -7.30 7.09 10.94
C ASP A 79 -8.12 8.20 11.63
N SER A 80 -9.40 7.88 11.90
CA SER A 80 -10.35 8.77 12.56
C SER A 80 -10.05 9.01 14.04
N THR A 81 -9.19 8.17 14.65
CA THR A 81 -8.77 8.27 16.06
C THR A 81 -7.56 9.19 16.28
N GLY A 82 -6.98 9.72 15.20
CA GLY A 82 -5.84 10.64 15.26
C GLY A 82 -4.47 9.96 15.18
N GLY A 83 -4.42 8.67 14.85
CA GLY A 83 -3.16 7.98 14.53
C GLY A 83 -2.47 8.62 13.33
N PHE A 84 -1.15 8.75 13.40
CA PHE A 84 -0.36 9.41 12.37
C PHE A 84 0.90 8.62 12.01
N VAL A 85 1.35 8.80 10.76
CA VAL A 85 2.60 8.23 10.22
C VAL A 85 3.53 9.38 9.84
N LYS A 86 4.80 9.25 10.20
CA LYS A 86 5.84 10.21 9.82
C LYS A 86 6.36 9.95 8.41
N PHE A 87 6.76 11.00 7.72
CA PHE A 87 7.49 10.92 6.45
C PHE A 87 8.67 11.88 6.47
N GLU A 88 9.72 11.54 5.73
CA GLU A 88 10.94 12.33 5.55
C GLU A 88 11.04 12.94 4.14
N SER A 89 10.23 12.46 3.19
CA SER A 89 10.19 12.97 1.82
C SER A 89 8.78 13.13 1.27
N ARG A 90 8.63 13.95 0.22
CA ARG A 90 7.34 14.08 -0.49
C ARG A 90 6.90 12.76 -1.12
N LEU A 91 7.83 11.94 -1.61
CA LEU A 91 7.48 10.67 -2.21
C LEU A 91 6.95 9.67 -1.17
N GLU A 92 7.52 9.67 0.03
CA GLU A 92 6.97 8.94 1.18
C GLU A 92 5.59 9.44 1.60
N ARG A 93 5.37 10.76 1.59
CA ARG A 93 4.05 11.34 1.84
C ARG A 93 3.02 10.82 0.82
N ASP A 94 3.37 10.82 -0.45
CA ASP A 94 2.53 10.31 -1.54
C ASP A 94 2.25 8.80 -1.34
N PHE A 95 3.27 8.02 -0.96
CA PHE A 95 3.14 6.60 -0.65
C PHE A 95 2.19 6.32 0.53
N ILE A 96 2.35 7.01 1.66
CA ILE A 96 1.45 6.83 2.82
C ILE A 96 0.01 7.18 2.42
N THR A 97 -0.17 8.21 1.60
CA THR A 97 -1.48 8.69 1.14
C THR A 97 -2.24 7.59 0.38
N ILE A 98 -1.60 6.89 -0.55
CA ILE A 98 -2.22 5.75 -1.26
C ILE A 98 -2.43 4.55 -0.32
N MET A 99 -1.44 4.19 0.52
CA MET A 99 -1.53 3.03 1.41
C MET A 99 -2.65 3.16 2.45
N ALA A 100 -2.91 4.39 2.91
CA ALA A 100 -3.99 4.64 3.87
C ALA A 100 -5.36 4.21 3.33
N LEU A 101 -5.57 4.29 2.02
CA LEU A 101 -6.86 4.03 1.37
C LEU A 101 -6.95 2.66 0.70
N ARG A 102 -5.83 1.99 0.44
CA ARG A 102 -5.85 0.63 -0.09
C ARG A 102 -6.62 -0.33 0.81
N ARG A 103 -7.42 -1.19 0.17
CA ARG A 103 -8.20 -2.22 0.85
C ARG A 103 -7.25 -3.15 1.61
N GLY A 104 -7.65 -3.54 2.80
CA GLY A 104 -6.90 -4.52 3.59
C GLY A 104 -5.71 -3.96 4.35
N VAL A 105 -5.20 -2.76 4.05
CA VAL A 105 -4.12 -2.16 4.86
C VAL A 105 -4.60 -1.93 6.28
N ARG A 106 -3.84 -2.44 7.26
CA ARG A 106 -4.16 -2.35 8.69
C ARG A 106 -3.14 -1.52 9.44
N VAL A 107 -1.86 -1.67 9.10
CA VAL A 107 -0.75 -0.99 9.75
C VAL A 107 0.11 -0.33 8.68
N ILE A 108 0.53 0.89 8.98
CA ILE A 108 1.58 1.62 8.28
C ILE A 108 2.48 2.16 9.38
N ASP A 109 3.68 1.59 9.51
CA ASP A 109 4.64 1.99 10.54
C ASP A 109 5.92 2.50 9.86
N ALA A 110 6.41 3.66 10.28
CA ALA A 110 7.57 4.32 9.67
C ALA A 110 8.85 3.93 10.39
N GLN A 111 9.91 3.64 9.64
CA GLN A 111 11.23 3.22 10.14
C GLN A 111 11.12 2.12 11.23
N PRO A 112 10.44 1.01 10.92
CA PRO A 112 9.94 0.05 11.90
C PRO A 112 11.05 -0.67 12.66
N ILE A 113 12.20 -0.88 12.01
CA ILE A 113 13.27 -1.72 12.53
C ILE A 113 14.62 -1.43 11.85
N LYS A 114 15.71 -1.55 12.61
CA LYS A 114 17.07 -1.56 12.08
C LYS A 114 17.52 -3.01 11.85
N ILE A 115 17.78 -3.37 10.60
CA ILE A 115 18.25 -4.67 10.15
C ILE A 115 19.78 -4.66 10.08
N GLY A 116 20.44 -5.48 10.90
CA GLY A 116 21.88 -5.70 10.82
C GLY A 116 22.25 -6.72 9.73
N TYR A 117 23.32 -6.46 8.98
CA TYR A 117 23.87 -7.38 7.98
C TYR A 117 25.40 -7.18 7.84
N PHE A 118 26.09 -8.15 7.26
CA PHE A 118 27.50 -8.02 6.91
C PHE A 118 27.62 -7.73 5.42
N ASP A 119 28.42 -6.73 5.06
CA ASP A 119 28.77 -6.46 3.67
C ASP A 119 29.83 -7.45 3.15
N GLU A 120 30.23 -7.30 1.89
CA GLU A 120 31.21 -8.18 1.23
C GLU A 120 32.60 -8.15 1.90
N ASP A 121 32.91 -7.06 2.63
CA ASP A 121 34.15 -6.89 3.40
C ASP A 121 34.05 -7.43 4.83
N PHE A 122 32.99 -8.19 5.16
CA PHE A 122 32.69 -8.68 6.51
C PHE A 122 32.57 -7.56 7.55
N ARG A 123 32.11 -6.37 7.15
CA ARG A 123 31.83 -5.28 8.09
C ARG A 123 30.36 -5.29 8.48
N LEU A 124 30.10 -5.14 9.78
CA LEU A 124 28.73 -5.01 10.28
C LEU A 124 28.14 -3.67 9.81
N ARG A 125 27.05 -3.77 9.06
CA ARG A 125 26.23 -2.67 8.56
C ARG A 125 24.83 -2.77 9.12
N SER A 126 24.09 -1.68 8.96
CA SER A 126 22.67 -1.66 9.28
C SER A 126 21.87 -0.94 8.21
N TYR A 127 20.63 -1.35 8.05
CA TYR A 127 19.68 -0.79 7.10
C TYR A 127 18.30 -0.73 7.77
N THR A 128 17.58 0.37 7.58
CA THR A 128 16.25 0.59 8.14
C THR A 128 15.31 0.79 6.95
N PRO A 129 14.34 -0.10 6.71
CA PRO A 129 13.31 0.14 5.71
C PRO A 129 12.50 1.39 6.04
N ASP A 130 11.99 2.10 5.03
CA ASP A 130 11.16 3.29 5.26
C ASP A 130 9.83 2.94 5.96
N PHE A 131 9.20 1.83 5.58
CA PHE A 131 7.93 1.41 6.17
C PHE A 131 7.80 -0.09 6.44
N HIS A 132 6.94 -0.43 7.41
CA HIS A 132 6.31 -1.74 7.55
C HIS A 132 4.81 -1.61 7.32
N ILE A 133 4.31 -2.37 6.35
CA ILE A 133 2.91 -2.47 5.99
C ILE A 133 2.39 -3.83 6.43
N VAL A 134 1.29 -3.85 7.18
CA VAL A 134 0.51 -5.07 7.41
C VAL A 134 -0.80 -4.95 6.68
N ARG A 135 -1.11 -5.92 5.81
CA ARG A 135 -2.37 -5.95 5.07
C ARG A 135 -3.09 -7.30 5.22
N ARG A 136 -4.42 -7.26 5.17
CA ARG A 136 -5.25 -8.44 4.92
C ARG A 136 -5.26 -8.72 3.43
N VAL A 137 -4.83 -9.92 3.03
CA VAL A 137 -4.90 -10.41 1.66
C VAL A 137 -6.29 -11.01 1.42
N TYR A 138 -6.83 -10.79 0.22
CA TYR A 138 -8.12 -11.31 -0.21
C TYR A 138 -7.95 -12.17 -1.46
N HIS A 139 -8.67 -13.29 -1.53
CA HIS A 139 -8.79 -14.11 -2.72
C HIS A 139 -10.28 -14.28 -3.03
N ASN A 140 -10.73 -13.85 -4.21
CA ASN A 140 -12.16 -13.80 -4.57
C ASN A 140 -13.03 -13.11 -3.50
N ASN A 141 -12.60 -11.94 -3.01
CA ASN A 141 -13.22 -11.18 -1.92
C ASN A 141 -13.26 -11.88 -0.54
N ILE A 142 -12.67 -13.07 -0.40
CA ILE A 142 -12.57 -13.80 0.87
C ILE A 142 -11.23 -13.46 1.54
N PRO A 143 -11.22 -12.99 2.81
CA PRO A 143 -9.97 -12.72 3.52
C PRO A 143 -9.22 -14.04 3.76
N THR A 144 -7.93 -14.06 3.44
CA THR A 144 -7.09 -15.26 3.57
C THR A 144 -6.14 -15.16 4.77
N HIS A 145 -5.12 -14.33 4.66
CA HIS A 145 -4.08 -14.18 5.68
C HIS A 145 -3.70 -12.71 5.88
N LEU A 146 -2.88 -12.45 6.90
CA LEU A 146 -2.17 -11.18 7.04
C LEU A 146 -0.80 -11.33 6.38
N GLU A 147 -0.44 -10.34 5.58
CA GLU A 147 0.88 -10.24 4.98
C GLU A 147 1.61 -9.02 5.57
N SER A 148 2.85 -9.24 5.98
CA SER A 148 3.78 -8.21 6.43
C SER A 148 4.76 -7.90 5.30
N ILE A 149 4.91 -6.61 5.01
CA ILE A 149 5.72 -6.11 3.90
C ILE A 149 6.61 -4.99 4.42
N PHE A 150 7.93 -5.13 4.28
CA PHE A 150 8.81 -3.99 4.37
C PHE A 150 8.87 -3.25 3.05
N VAL A 151 8.86 -1.93 3.12
CA VAL A 151 8.86 -1.07 1.95
C VAL A 151 9.98 -0.06 2.04
N GLU A 152 10.72 0.06 0.94
CA GLU A 152 11.58 1.19 0.65
C GLU A 152 10.91 2.10 -0.39
N VAL A 153 11.01 3.41 -0.22
CA VAL A 153 10.58 4.41 -1.17
C VAL A 153 11.81 5.14 -1.74
N LYS A 154 12.05 5.02 -3.05
CA LYS A 154 13.20 5.65 -3.72
C LYS A 154 12.84 6.18 -5.10
N PHE A 155 13.44 7.30 -5.49
CA PHE A 155 13.25 7.81 -6.84
C PHE A 155 13.86 6.87 -7.88
N THR A 156 13.21 6.73 -9.04
CA THR A 156 13.72 5.94 -10.17
C THR A 156 15.12 6.43 -10.59
N SER A 157 15.39 7.72 -10.48
CA SER A 157 16.73 8.31 -10.74
C SER A 157 17.82 7.84 -9.77
N GLU A 158 17.49 7.53 -8.52
CA GLU A 158 18.43 6.94 -7.56
C GLU A 158 18.62 5.44 -7.83
N LEU A 159 17.52 4.74 -8.10
CA LEU A 159 17.50 3.31 -8.42
C LEU A 159 18.27 2.98 -9.70
N ASN A 160 18.31 3.89 -10.67
CA ASN A 160 19.05 3.75 -11.92
C ASN A 160 20.36 4.56 -11.94
N GLY A 161 20.73 5.17 -10.81
CA GLY A 161 21.90 6.03 -10.70
C GLY A 161 23.21 5.26 -10.44
N PRO A 162 24.35 5.97 -10.36
CA PRO A 162 25.66 5.35 -10.11
C PRO A 162 25.76 4.56 -8.79
N LYS A 163 24.91 4.87 -7.81
CA LYS A 163 24.85 4.18 -6.50
C LYS A 163 23.90 2.98 -6.49
N SER A 164 23.27 2.67 -7.63
CA SER A 164 22.31 1.58 -7.76
C SER A 164 22.85 0.23 -7.25
N PRO A 165 24.10 -0.20 -7.59
CA PRO A 165 24.61 -1.49 -7.10
C PRO A 165 24.63 -1.57 -5.57
N ASP A 166 25.09 -0.52 -4.89
CA ASP A 166 25.15 -0.46 -3.42
C ASP A 166 23.74 -0.44 -2.80
N LEU A 167 22.80 0.26 -3.42
CA LEU A 167 21.40 0.31 -2.97
C LEU A 167 20.73 -1.07 -3.10
N ILE A 168 20.86 -1.69 -4.28
CA ILE A 168 20.30 -3.03 -4.54
C ILE A 168 20.92 -4.06 -3.58
N GLY A 169 22.22 -3.96 -3.28
CA GLY A 169 22.87 -4.80 -2.28
C GLY A 169 22.19 -4.73 -0.91
N LYS A 170 21.92 -3.52 -0.41
CA LYS A 170 21.18 -3.30 0.85
C LYS A 170 19.79 -3.91 0.82
N PHE A 171 19.07 -3.70 -0.27
CA PHE A 171 17.72 -4.23 -0.43
C PHE A 171 17.70 -5.75 -0.45
N LYS A 172 18.68 -6.41 -1.08
CA LYS A 172 18.79 -7.88 -1.08
C LYS A 172 18.99 -8.43 0.33
N HIS A 173 19.80 -7.77 1.17
CA HIS A 173 19.92 -8.15 2.59
C HIS A 173 18.59 -8.00 3.34
N ALA A 174 17.86 -6.91 3.11
CA ALA A 174 16.55 -6.68 3.73
C ALA A 174 15.49 -7.68 3.25
N GLN A 175 15.46 -7.96 1.95
CA GLN A 175 14.59 -8.97 1.33
C GLN A 175 14.84 -10.35 1.91
N ARG A 176 16.11 -10.76 2.05
CA ARG A 176 16.46 -12.03 2.71
C ARG A 176 16.03 -12.06 4.17
N TRP A 177 16.24 -10.97 4.90
CA TRP A 177 15.81 -10.85 6.30
C TRP A 177 14.29 -10.99 6.44
N ALA A 178 13.53 -10.34 5.55
CA ALA A 178 12.07 -10.40 5.52
C ALA A 178 11.57 -11.80 5.15
N LYS A 179 12.11 -12.39 4.08
CA LYS A 179 11.73 -13.73 3.60
C LYS A 179 11.88 -14.81 4.67
N ARG A 180 12.95 -14.75 5.49
CA ARG A 180 13.15 -15.69 6.62
C ARG A 180 12.07 -15.62 7.69
N ARG A 181 11.32 -14.52 7.77
CA ARG A 181 10.18 -14.33 8.69
C ARG A 181 8.82 -14.55 8.02
N GLY A 182 8.82 -15.04 6.78
CA GLY A 182 7.61 -15.13 5.96
C GLY A 182 7.06 -13.77 5.55
N TRP A 183 7.89 -12.72 5.56
CA TRP A 183 7.52 -11.36 5.17
C TRP A 183 8.05 -11.04 3.77
N ARG A 184 7.43 -10.05 3.12
CA ARG A 184 7.86 -9.54 1.82
C ARG A 184 8.72 -8.28 1.99
N PHE A 185 9.54 -7.99 0.99
CA PHE A 185 10.22 -6.71 0.83
C PHE A 185 9.84 -6.14 -0.54
N ALA A 186 9.53 -4.85 -0.61
CA ALA A 186 9.08 -4.17 -1.82
C ALA A 186 9.76 -2.81 -1.95
N VAL A 187 9.96 -2.35 -3.19
CA VAL A 187 10.51 -1.02 -3.48
C VAL A 187 9.50 -0.25 -4.32
N TYR A 188 9.14 0.95 -3.90
CA TYR A 188 8.24 1.82 -4.64
C TYR A 188 8.97 3.07 -5.10
N SER A 189 8.84 3.40 -6.38
CA SER A 189 9.25 4.69 -6.92
C SER A 189 8.05 5.56 -7.27
N GLU A 190 8.33 6.75 -7.79
CA GLU A 190 7.32 7.64 -8.34
C GLU A 190 6.45 6.98 -9.42
N ASP A 191 6.98 5.97 -10.13
CA ASP A 191 6.26 5.27 -11.19
C ASP A 191 5.13 4.38 -10.63
N GLU A 192 5.33 3.80 -9.43
CA GLU A 192 4.29 3.05 -8.73
C GLU A 192 3.40 3.94 -7.85
N ILE A 193 3.93 5.06 -7.37
CA ILE A 193 3.23 5.92 -6.40
C ILE A 193 2.36 6.98 -7.08
N ARG A 194 2.88 7.67 -8.09
CA ARG A 194 2.21 8.85 -8.71
C ARG A 194 1.33 8.46 -9.89
N THR A 195 0.39 7.57 -9.58
CA THR A 195 -0.62 7.10 -10.53
C THR A 195 -1.95 7.83 -10.29
N PRO A 196 -2.99 7.63 -11.12
CA PRO A 196 -4.33 8.15 -10.84
C PRO A 196 -4.89 7.77 -9.45
N GLU A 197 -4.40 6.67 -8.84
CA GLU A 197 -4.71 6.30 -7.45
C GLU A 197 -4.35 7.41 -6.46
N LEU A 198 -3.23 8.12 -6.67
CA LEU A 198 -2.80 9.21 -5.79
C LEU A 198 -3.79 10.37 -5.81
N HIS A 199 -4.27 10.79 -6.98
CA HIS A 199 -5.23 11.88 -7.08
C HIS A 199 -6.58 11.53 -6.42
N ARG A 200 -7.01 10.28 -6.61
CA ARG A 200 -8.18 9.75 -5.89
C ARG A 200 -7.94 9.75 -4.40
N ALA A 201 -6.76 9.36 -3.95
CA ALA A 201 -6.42 9.33 -2.55
C ALA A 201 -6.43 10.73 -1.94
N GLU A 202 -5.82 11.70 -2.61
CA GLU A 202 -5.85 13.13 -2.24
C GLU A 202 -7.29 13.66 -2.14
N GLN A 203 -8.20 13.24 -3.05
CA GLN A 203 -9.61 13.62 -2.99
C GLN A 203 -10.31 13.05 -1.75
N LEU A 204 -10.03 11.79 -1.38
CA LEU A 204 -10.73 11.08 -0.31
C LEU A 204 -10.18 11.35 1.10
N MET A 205 -8.88 11.61 1.22
CA MET A 205 -8.21 11.80 2.51
C MET A 205 -8.90 12.83 3.44
N PRO A 206 -9.36 14.00 2.95
CA PRO A 206 -10.08 14.97 3.79
C PRO A 206 -11.34 14.41 4.46
N PHE A 207 -12.03 13.47 3.81
CA PHE A 207 -13.29 12.91 4.30
C PHE A 207 -13.10 11.86 5.39
N ARG A 208 -11.88 11.33 5.60
CA ARG A 208 -11.62 10.29 6.60
C ARG A 208 -11.97 10.70 8.03
N ARG A 209 -11.86 11.99 8.33
CA ARG A 209 -12.09 12.55 9.67
C ARG A 209 -13.49 13.11 9.84
N ASN A 210 -14.33 13.06 8.80
CA ASN A 210 -15.70 13.51 8.92
C ASN A 210 -16.42 12.66 9.97
N PRO A 211 -17.24 13.28 10.83
CA PRO A 211 -18.00 12.55 11.83
C PRO A 211 -18.93 11.55 11.15
N GLU A 212 -19.14 10.41 11.81
CA GLU A 212 -20.03 9.38 11.30
C GLU A 212 -21.48 9.89 11.28
N ASN A 213 -22.18 9.65 10.17
CA ASN A 213 -23.62 9.82 10.08
C ASN A 213 -24.28 8.44 10.05
N THR A 214 -24.43 7.82 11.23
CA THR A 214 -24.88 6.42 11.37
C THR A 214 -26.18 6.13 10.62
N LYS A 215 -27.13 7.08 10.59
CA LYS A 215 -28.39 6.93 9.85
C LYS A 215 -28.16 6.81 8.35
N LEU A 216 -27.34 7.71 7.80
CA LEU A 216 -27.08 7.75 6.36
C LEU A 216 -26.15 6.62 5.92
N GLU A 217 -25.11 6.32 6.72
CA GLU A 217 -24.24 5.15 6.51
C GLU A 217 -25.07 3.86 6.43
N THR A 218 -25.98 3.65 7.38
CA THR A 218 -26.83 2.45 7.42
C THR A 218 -27.77 2.39 6.22
N ALA A 219 -28.34 3.53 5.80
CA ALA A 219 -29.20 3.61 4.64
C ALA A 219 -28.45 3.27 3.34
N ILE A 220 -27.27 3.87 3.13
CA ILE A 220 -26.41 3.60 1.97
C ILE A 220 -25.97 2.13 1.97
N ALA A 221 -25.47 1.61 3.11
CA ALA A 221 -25.03 0.23 3.21
C ALA A 221 -26.17 -0.77 2.93
N SER A 222 -27.38 -0.51 3.44
CA SER A 222 -28.56 -1.34 3.16
C SER A 222 -28.92 -1.33 1.67
N LEU A 223 -28.92 -0.14 1.05
CA LEU A 223 -29.20 0.03 -0.37
C LEU A 223 -28.23 -0.75 -1.25
N LEU A 224 -26.93 -0.70 -0.93
CA LEU A 224 -25.89 -1.40 -1.70
C LEU A 224 -25.92 -2.92 -1.47
N ARG A 225 -26.20 -3.39 -0.24
CA ARG A 225 -26.32 -4.83 0.05
C ARG A 225 -27.52 -5.48 -0.62
N THR A 226 -28.64 -4.76 -0.73
CA THR A 226 -29.90 -5.31 -1.28
C THR A 226 -30.02 -5.08 -2.78
N GLY A 227 -29.54 -3.93 -3.27
CA GLY A 227 -29.65 -3.53 -4.68
C GLY A 227 -28.39 -3.73 -5.52
N GLY A 228 -27.29 -4.17 -4.91
CA GLY A 228 -26.00 -4.35 -5.58
C GLY A 228 -25.30 -3.01 -5.92
N PRO A 229 -24.29 -3.05 -6.82
CA PRO A 229 -23.56 -1.87 -7.26
C PRO A 229 -24.46 -0.80 -7.90
N LYS A 230 -24.26 0.46 -7.52
CA LYS A 230 -25.07 1.61 -7.98
C LYS A 230 -24.21 2.84 -8.27
N LEU A 231 -24.65 3.68 -9.21
CA LEU A 231 -24.04 5.00 -9.39
C LEU A 231 -24.36 5.89 -8.19
N ILE A 232 -23.44 6.78 -7.81
CA ILE A 232 -23.68 7.68 -6.66
C ILE A 232 -24.92 8.56 -6.88
N GLN A 233 -25.16 9.04 -8.11
CA GLN A 233 -26.40 9.75 -8.45
C GLN A 233 -27.68 8.94 -8.19
N ASN A 234 -27.64 7.62 -8.40
CA ASN A 234 -28.79 6.76 -8.13
C ASN A 234 -28.98 6.58 -6.62
N VAL A 235 -27.88 6.47 -5.85
CA VAL A 235 -27.94 6.46 -4.38
C VAL A 235 -28.55 7.77 -3.86
N GLN A 236 -28.16 8.92 -4.40
CA GLN A 236 -28.73 10.23 -4.06
C GLN A 236 -30.24 10.30 -4.35
N GLN A 237 -30.68 9.79 -5.52
CA GLN A 237 -32.10 9.76 -5.90
C GLN A 237 -32.93 8.83 -5.01
N GLU A 238 -32.44 7.61 -4.75
CA GLU A 238 -33.15 6.61 -3.92
C GLU A 238 -33.20 7.02 -2.45
N LEU A 239 -32.21 7.78 -1.97
CA LEU A 239 -32.18 8.40 -0.65
C LEU A 239 -32.67 9.85 -0.68
N GLY A 240 -33.66 10.16 -1.54
CA GLY A 240 -34.16 11.53 -1.76
C GLY A 240 -34.79 12.21 -0.52
N ASN A 241 -34.93 11.50 0.59
CA ASN A 241 -35.26 12.08 1.90
C ASN A 241 -34.06 12.78 2.57
N PHE A 242 -32.85 12.67 2.02
CA PHE A 242 -31.64 13.37 2.44
C PHE A 242 -31.16 14.35 1.36
N PRO A 243 -30.52 15.47 1.72
CA PRO A 243 -29.89 16.36 0.74
C PRO A 243 -28.81 15.66 -0.09
N SER A 244 -28.82 15.82 -1.41
CA SER A 244 -27.91 15.11 -2.33
C SER A 244 -26.42 15.34 -2.02
N ASN A 245 -26.04 16.54 -1.60
CA ASN A 245 -24.66 16.87 -1.20
C ASN A 245 -24.24 16.15 0.08
N LEU A 246 -25.18 15.92 1.01
CA LEU A 246 -24.93 15.17 2.23
C LEU A 246 -24.73 13.69 1.93
N VAL A 247 -25.54 13.11 1.04
CA VAL A 247 -25.38 11.74 0.55
C VAL A 247 -24.03 11.56 -0.15
N PHE A 248 -23.66 12.48 -1.05
CA PHE A 248 -22.38 12.43 -1.74
C PHE A 248 -21.19 12.49 -0.76
N SER A 249 -21.22 13.43 0.19
CA SER A 249 -20.20 13.55 1.23
C SER A 249 -20.08 12.30 2.09
N GLU A 250 -21.21 11.66 2.42
CA GLU A 250 -21.22 10.42 3.19
C GLU A 250 -20.64 9.25 2.39
N VAL A 251 -20.94 9.16 1.09
CA VAL A 251 -20.30 8.17 0.20
C VAL A 251 -18.78 8.36 0.15
N LEU A 252 -18.30 9.60 0.02
CA LEU A 252 -16.87 9.90 0.07
C LEU A 252 -16.24 9.49 1.41
N ARG A 253 -16.91 9.77 2.53
CA ARG A 253 -16.48 9.34 3.87
C ARG A 253 -16.40 7.82 3.97
N MET A 254 -17.41 7.11 3.47
CA MET A 254 -17.46 5.65 3.49
C MET A 254 -16.38 5.01 2.61
N LEU A 255 -16.10 5.60 1.44
CA LEU A 255 -14.96 5.20 0.59
C LEU A 255 -13.62 5.47 1.28
N ALA A 256 -13.46 6.66 1.88
CA ALA A 256 -12.25 7.07 2.57
C ALA A 256 -11.95 6.19 3.81
N ASN A 257 -12.99 5.67 4.46
CA ASN A 257 -12.88 4.72 5.57
C ASN A 257 -12.93 3.25 5.14
N ARG A 258 -12.94 2.98 3.83
CA ARG A 258 -12.92 1.63 3.24
C ARG A 258 -14.10 0.77 3.68
N GLN A 259 -15.26 1.39 3.90
CA GLN A 259 -16.50 0.70 4.24
C GLN A 259 -17.23 0.18 2.98
N ILE A 260 -17.07 0.89 1.86
CA ILE A 260 -17.58 0.55 0.52
C ILE A 260 -16.47 0.70 -0.51
N ALA A 261 -16.75 0.25 -1.74
CA ALA A 261 -15.77 0.17 -2.82
C ALA A 261 -16.22 0.96 -4.06
N SER A 262 -15.25 1.50 -4.79
CA SER A 262 -15.39 1.98 -6.17
C SER A 262 -14.03 1.87 -6.88
N ASP A 263 -13.99 2.17 -8.18
CA ASP A 263 -12.75 2.10 -8.98
C ASP A 263 -11.58 2.86 -8.31
N PRO A 264 -10.48 2.16 -7.92
CA PRO A 264 -9.36 2.81 -7.24
C PRO A 264 -8.53 3.72 -8.15
N MET A 265 -8.71 3.66 -9.47
CA MET A 265 -7.92 4.43 -10.44
C MET A 265 -8.64 5.67 -10.98
N SER A 266 -9.85 5.94 -10.51
CA SER A 266 -10.67 7.06 -10.97
C SER A 266 -11.05 8.00 -9.82
N LEU A 267 -11.09 9.31 -10.09
CA LEU A 267 -11.69 10.28 -9.17
C LEU A 267 -13.17 9.95 -8.94
N VAL A 268 -13.65 10.20 -7.73
CA VAL A 268 -15.05 9.98 -7.37
C VAL A 268 -15.89 11.16 -7.86
N THR A 269 -16.92 10.83 -8.62
CA THR A 269 -17.94 11.72 -9.18
C THR A 269 -19.32 11.11 -9.01
N GLU A 270 -20.40 11.84 -9.29
CA GLU A 270 -21.76 11.29 -9.22
C GLU A 270 -21.99 10.09 -10.14
N ASN A 271 -21.19 9.96 -11.20
CA ASN A 271 -21.18 8.83 -12.14
C ASN A 271 -20.28 7.67 -11.71
N SER A 272 -19.68 7.72 -10.52
CA SER A 272 -18.88 6.61 -10.00
C SER A 272 -19.79 5.48 -9.55
N LEU A 273 -19.44 4.25 -9.90
CA LEU A 273 -20.11 3.05 -9.41
C LEU A 273 -19.59 2.70 -8.01
N VAL A 274 -20.47 2.64 -7.03
CA VAL A 274 -20.17 2.23 -5.65
C VAL A 274 -20.86 0.92 -5.30
N SER A 275 -20.25 0.13 -4.43
CA SER A 275 -20.78 -1.17 -4.01
C SER A 275 -20.23 -1.62 -2.67
N MET A 276 -20.80 -2.69 -2.11
CA MET A 276 -20.16 -3.42 -1.03
C MET A 276 -18.93 -4.17 -1.57
N TRP A 277 -17.91 -4.32 -0.74
CA TRP A 277 -16.67 -5.03 -1.10
C TRP A 277 -16.82 -6.49 -1.56
N GLN A 278 -17.98 -7.11 -1.34
CA GLN A 278 -18.28 -8.45 -1.83
C GLN A 278 -18.69 -8.46 -3.32
N ASP A 279 -19.22 -7.33 -3.80
CA ASP A 279 -19.76 -7.12 -5.15
C ASP A 279 -18.80 -6.34 -6.07
N PHE A 280 -17.64 -5.94 -5.52
CA PHE A 280 -16.59 -5.17 -6.17
C PHE A 280 -15.39 -6.04 -6.53
#